data_AF-A0A8K2ANF6-F1
#
_entry.id   AF-A0A8K2ANF6-F1
#
_cell.length_a   1.000
_cell.length_b   1.000
_cell.length_c   1.000
_cell.angle_alpha   90.00
_cell.angle_beta   90.00
_cell.angle_gamma   90.00
#
_symmetry.space_group_name_H-M   'P 1'
#
loop_
_entity.id
_entity.type
_entity.pdbx_description
1 polymer ?
#
loop_
_entity_poly.entity_id
_entity_poly.type
_entity_poly.pdbx_seq_one_letter_code
_entity_poly.pdbx_strand_id
1 'polypeptide(L)'
;MTPPDPPKLIIRSDTGTQQIQLVDQPLWTVGRSQMNSICLSDPCASRHHAKIETVFDRHFCYVDLQSRNGSMINGHPVITPTLLQNGDRITIGSTEILFRRGIVTQAGNDTHQPQKQILTLQGAATQGIIWQELFLSHGISVIWETGETELLHHLRPQNANLPNLLLLDTEVFQQRLLEFCFWCRQQFPRMQIVLTYRETPHLSLDWQKQVAALGISCFLPAFDHHHLSTQTQVIQGRFNAVLQLISSSLNPETFHTTLKTLDQLLNQLSAVDKPAADPNPPSAPDPDEITSFLKMPSSPPPQRRQKHNN
;
A
#
# COMPACT_ATOMS: atom_id res chain seq x y z
N MET A 1 9.83 24.77 11.93
CA MET A 1 9.25 23.72 11.06
C MET A 1 7.83 24.14 10.77
N THR A 2 7.43 24.29 9.49
CA THR A 2 6.02 24.44 9.13
C THR A 2 5.26 23.19 9.61
N PRO A 3 4.07 23.34 10.23
CA PRO A 3 3.29 22.18 10.63
C PRO A 3 3.03 21.29 9.40
N PRO A 4 3.01 19.95 9.57
CA PRO A 4 2.75 19.05 8.46
C PRO A 4 1.42 19.45 7.81
N ASP A 5 1.45 19.64 6.49
CA ASP A 5 0.29 20.08 5.72
C ASP A 5 -0.84 19.05 5.96
N PRO A 6 -2.02 19.47 6.48
CA PRO A 6 -3.03 18.53 6.90
C PRO A 6 -3.51 17.69 5.71
N PRO A 7 -3.86 16.40 5.94
CA PRO A 7 -4.40 15.56 4.88
C PRO A 7 -5.64 16.23 4.28
N LYS A 8 -5.73 16.23 2.96
CA LYS A 8 -6.77 16.93 2.21
C LYS A 8 -7.14 16.20 0.93
N LEU A 9 -8.36 16.45 0.48
CA LEU A 9 -8.88 16.03 -0.81
C LEU A 9 -8.98 17.25 -1.71
N ILE A 10 -8.50 17.11 -2.94
CA ILE A 10 -8.68 18.09 -4.01
C ILE A 10 -9.69 17.47 -4.99
N ILE A 11 -10.92 17.96 -4.97
CA ILE A 11 -12.04 17.45 -5.76
C ILE A 11 -12.18 18.31 -7.00
N ARG A 12 -12.21 17.68 -8.17
CA ARG A 12 -12.38 18.30 -9.49
C ARG A 12 -13.60 17.72 -10.16
N SER A 13 -14.53 18.59 -10.50
CA SER A 13 -15.81 18.26 -11.13
C SER A 13 -16.10 19.24 -12.26
N ASP A 14 -17.23 19.04 -12.94
CA ASP A 14 -17.81 19.98 -13.90
C ASP A 14 -18.11 21.36 -13.30
N THR A 15 -18.41 21.41 -12.00
CA THR A 15 -18.71 22.62 -11.24
C THR A 15 -17.49 23.37 -10.73
N GLY A 16 -16.27 22.80 -10.85
CA GLY A 16 -15.02 23.46 -10.51
C GLY A 16 -14.08 22.61 -9.66
N THR A 17 -13.22 23.26 -8.89
CA THR A 17 -12.28 22.61 -7.96
C THR A 17 -12.57 23.02 -6.53
N GLN A 18 -12.70 22.04 -5.63
CA GLN A 18 -12.89 22.23 -4.20
C GLN A 18 -11.76 21.54 -3.42
N GLN A 19 -11.39 22.08 -2.26
CA GLN A 19 -10.48 21.42 -1.32
C GLN A 19 -11.18 21.16 0.00
N ILE A 20 -11.00 19.96 0.55
CA ILE A 20 -11.54 19.55 1.85
C ILE A 20 -10.41 19.03 2.72
N GLN A 21 -10.25 19.60 3.91
CA GLN A 21 -9.31 19.07 4.90
C GLN A 21 -9.93 17.89 5.64
N LEU A 22 -9.14 16.84 5.84
CA LEU A 22 -9.53 15.63 6.57
C LEU A 22 -9.03 15.73 8.01
N VAL A 23 -9.58 16.70 8.75
CA VAL A 23 -9.25 16.99 10.15
C VAL A 23 -10.52 16.93 11.03
N ASP A 24 -10.32 16.87 12.35
CA ASP A 24 -11.34 17.02 13.40
C ASP A 24 -12.43 15.92 13.49
N GLN A 25 -12.38 14.90 12.64
CA GLN A 25 -13.28 13.75 12.72
C GLN A 25 -12.62 12.48 12.17
N PRO A 26 -13.05 11.26 12.56
CA PRO A 26 -12.45 10.03 12.07
C PRO A 26 -13.08 9.51 10.78
N LEU A 27 -14.18 10.11 10.30
CA LEU A 27 -15.01 9.59 9.21
C LEU A 27 -15.58 10.73 8.36
N TRP A 28 -15.51 10.57 7.02
CA TRP A 28 -16.15 11.44 6.04
C TRP A 28 -17.02 10.61 5.10
N THR A 29 -18.29 10.97 4.97
CA THR A 29 -19.17 10.35 3.98
C THR A 29 -19.06 11.07 2.64
N VAL A 30 -19.14 10.32 1.54
CA VAL A 30 -18.99 10.81 0.16
C VAL A 30 -20.20 10.39 -0.67
N GLY A 31 -20.79 11.31 -1.43
CA GLY A 31 -21.86 10.99 -2.38
C GLY A 31 -22.63 12.22 -2.82
N ARG A 32 -23.62 12.04 -3.72
CA ARG A 32 -24.39 13.18 -4.27
C ARG A 32 -25.46 13.76 -3.35
N SER A 33 -25.74 13.09 -2.22
CA SER A 33 -26.66 13.63 -1.23
C SER A 33 -26.00 14.79 -0.47
N GLN A 34 -26.75 15.86 -0.24
CA GLN A 34 -26.31 17.01 0.59
C GLN A 34 -26.09 16.63 2.07
N MET A 35 -26.56 15.44 2.48
CA MET A 35 -26.34 14.90 3.83
C MET A 35 -24.92 14.34 4.04
N ASN A 36 -24.11 14.20 2.97
CA ASN A 36 -22.74 13.71 3.12
C ASN A 36 -21.79 14.82 3.54
N SER A 37 -20.74 14.47 4.28
CA SER A 37 -19.62 15.37 4.59
C SER A 37 -18.99 15.93 3.31
N ILE A 38 -18.96 15.11 2.25
CA ILE A 38 -18.43 15.44 0.94
C ILE A 38 -19.54 15.23 -0.10
N CYS A 39 -20.24 16.32 -0.42
CA CYS A 39 -21.30 16.32 -1.43
C CYS A 39 -20.70 16.46 -2.84
N LEU A 40 -20.98 15.51 -3.72
CA LEU A 40 -20.56 15.55 -5.12
C LEU A 40 -21.71 16.03 -6.02
N SER A 41 -21.43 16.88 -7.02
CA SER A 41 -22.43 17.28 -8.04
C SER A 41 -22.68 16.19 -9.10
N ASP A 42 -21.92 15.11 -9.06
CA ASP A 42 -21.90 14.08 -10.10
C ASP A 42 -23.18 13.23 -10.13
N PRO A 43 -23.91 13.19 -11.26
CA PRO A 43 -25.08 12.33 -11.41
C PRO A 43 -24.78 10.83 -11.32
N CYS A 44 -23.54 10.43 -11.63
CA CYS A 44 -23.07 9.05 -11.52
C CYS A 44 -22.67 8.67 -10.09
N ALA A 45 -22.54 9.63 -9.17
CA ALA A 45 -22.35 9.31 -7.75
C ALA A 45 -23.65 8.78 -7.13
N SER A 46 -23.52 7.83 -6.19
CA SER A 46 -24.64 7.35 -5.39
C SER A 46 -25.00 8.38 -4.32
N ARG A 47 -26.22 8.34 -3.79
CA ARG A 47 -26.63 9.25 -2.69
C ARG A 47 -25.69 9.11 -1.49
N HIS A 48 -25.35 7.89 -1.12
CA HIS A 48 -24.25 7.54 -0.23
C HIS A 48 -23.37 6.60 -1.03
N HIS A 49 -22.22 7.09 -1.50
CA HIS A 49 -21.38 6.39 -2.48
C HIS A 49 -20.22 5.69 -1.80
N ALA A 50 -19.53 6.39 -0.92
CA ALA A 50 -18.39 5.87 -0.20
C ALA A 50 -18.24 6.54 1.16
N LYS A 51 -17.30 6.04 1.94
CA LYS A 51 -16.76 6.72 3.12
C LYS A 51 -15.24 6.71 3.08
N ILE A 52 -14.64 7.71 3.71
CA ILE A 52 -13.21 7.74 4.03
C ILE A 52 -13.11 7.70 5.55
N GLU A 53 -12.36 6.74 6.08
CA GLU A 53 -12.19 6.54 7.52
C GLU A 53 -10.72 6.58 7.93
N THR A 54 -10.46 7.10 9.12
CA THR A 54 -9.11 7.16 9.70
C THR A 54 -8.77 5.82 10.34
N VAL A 55 -7.56 5.31 10.09
CA VAL A 55 -7.00 4.11 10.73
C VAL A 55 -5.63 4.44 11.34
N PHE A 56 -5.30 3.90 12.51
CA PHE A 56 -4.12 4.28 13.31
C PHE A 56 -3.96 5.80 13.50
N ASP A 57 -5.08 6.53 13.58
CA ASP A 57 -5.13 8.00 13.77
C ASP A 57 -4.44 8.85 12.69
N ARG A 58 -3.83 8.25 11.68
CA ARG A 58 -2.99 8.94 10.69
C ARG A 58 -3.10 8.42 9.26
N HIS A 59 -3.71 7.27 9.05
CA HIS A 59 -3.92 6.69 7.73
C HIS A 59 -5.38 6.80 7.33
N PHE A 60 -5.65 6.79 6.03
CA PHE A 60 -6.99 6.95 5.52
C PHE A 60 -7.34 5.74 4.67
N CYS A 61 -8.53 5.19 4.89
CA CYS A 61 -9.07 4.06 4.15
C CYS A 61 -10.29 4.52 3.38
N TYR A 62 -10.34 4.26 2.08
CA TYR A 62 -11.49 4.47 1.24
C TYR A 62 -12.33 3.20 1.17
N VAL A 63 -13.63 3.32 1.44
CA VAL A 63 -14.58 2.21 1.40
C VAL A 63 -15.76 2.60 0.52
N ASP A 64 -15.89 1.94 -0.64
CA ASP A 64 -17.08 2.03 -1.48
C ASP A 64 -18.27 1.35 -0.77
N LEU A 65 -19.41 2.03 -0.73
CA LEU A 65 -20.62 1.56 -0.02
C LEU A 65 -21.58 0.85 -0.98
N GLN A 66 -21.04 -0.06 -1.81
CA GLN A 66 -21.78 -0.77 -2.85
C GLN A 66 -22.49 0.20 -3.80
N SER A 67 -21.75 1.20 -4.25
CA SER A 67 -22.26 2.23 -5.12
C SER A 67 -22.65 1.66 -6.49
N ARG A 68 -23.63 2.30 -7.16
CA ARG A 68 -24.19 1.76 -8.40
C ARG A 68 -23.17 1.68 -9.54
N ASN A 69 -22.28 2.66 -9.61
CA ASN A 69 -21.30 2.78 -10.69
C ASN A 69 -19.87 2.42 -10.25
N GLY A 70 -19.68 2.11 -8.97
CA GLY A 70 -18.37 1.87 -8.38
C GLY A 70 -17.50 3.12 -8.27
N SER A 71 -16.34 2.91 -7.67
CA SER A 71 -15.24 3.86 -7.57
C SER A 71 -14.00 3.25 -8.22
N MET A 72 -13.09 4.09 -8.71
CA MET A 72 -11.77 3.65 -9.16
C MET A 72 -10.68 4.39 -8.39
N ILE A 73 -9.60 3.71 -7.99
CA ILE A 73 -8.38 4.34 -7.46
C ILE A 73 -7.25 4.08 -8.44
N ASN A 74 -6.62 5.14 -8.94
CA ASN A 74 -5.53 5.10 -9.92
C ASN A 74 -5.87 4.25 -11.16
N GLY A 75 -7.13 4.28 -11.60
CA GLY A 75 -7.59 3.50 -12.75
C GLY A 75 -8.02 2.06 -12.44
N HIS A 76 -7.92 1.61 -11.20
CA HIS A 76 -8.34 0.26 -10.79
C HIS A 76 -9.65 0.31 -10.00
N PRO A 77 -10.63 -0.58 -10.27
CA PRO A 77 -11.87 -0.64 -9.51
C PRO A 77 -11.62 -0.90 -8.02
N VAL A 78 -12.34 -0.19 -7.16
CA VAL A 78 -12.34 -0.42 -5.71
C VAL A 78 -13.38 -1.51 -5.40
N ILE A 79 -12.90 -2.70 -5.06
CA ILE A 79 -13.75 -3.85 -4.69
C ILE A 79 -13.77 -4.03 -3.18
N THR A 80 -12.65 -3.77 -2.52
CA THR A 80 -12.46 -3.89 -1.08
C THR A 80 -11.98 -2.56 -0.48
N PRO A 81 -12.11 -2.37 0.85
CA PRO A 81 -11.50 -1.25 1.55
C PRO A 81 -10.03 -1.04 1.15
N THR A 82 -9.70 0.17 0.70
CA THR A 82 -8.39 0.47 0.12
C THR A 82 -7.69 1.57 0.92
N LEU A 83 -6.48 1.30 1.40
CA LEU A 83 -5.63 2.31 2.04
C LEU A 83 -5.20 3.38 1.03
N LEU A 84 -5.45 4.65 1.35
CA LEU A 84 -5.06 5.79 0.53
C LEU A 84 -3.61 6.19 0.79
N GLN A 85 -2.85 6.32 -0.29
CA GLN A 85 -1.50 6.84 -0.33
C GLN A 85 -1.46 8.26 -0.88
N ASN A 86 -0.46 9.04 -0.47
CA ASN A 86 -0.28 10.40 -0.98
C ASN A 86 -0.21 10.40 -2.52
N GLY A 87 -1.07 11.19 -3.16
CA GLY A 87 -1.14 11.28 -4.61
C GLY A 87 -2.16 10.37 -5.28
N ASP A 88 -2.84 9.50 -4.52
CA ASP A 88 -3.90 8.65 -5.08
C ASP A 88 -5.04 9.48 -5.68
N ARG A 89 -5.50 9.01 -6.84
CA ARG A 89 -6.63 9.59 -7.58
C ARG A 89 -7.82 8.65 -7.49
N ILE A 90 -8.86 9.09 -6.81
CA ILE A 90 -10.15 8.43 -6.77
C ILE A 90 -11.04 9.02 -7.87
N THR A 91 -11.64 8.19 -8.70
CA THR A 91 -12.58 8.59 -9.75
C THR A 91 -13.96 8.04 -9.45
N ILE A 92 -14.97 8.91 -9.48
CA ILE A 92 -16.39 8.58 -9.38
C ILE A 92 -17.09 9.31 -10.51
N GLY A 93 -17.64 8.59 -11.49
CA GLY A 93 -18.25 9.24 -12.66
C GLY A 93 -17.25 10.12 -13.42
N SER A 94 -17.54 11.41 -13.56
CA SER A 94 -16.64 12.42 -14.12
C SER A 94 -15.85 13.18 -13.06
N THR A 95 -16.08 12.91 -11.77
CA THR A 95 -15.38 13.57 -10.66
C THR A 95 -14.04 12.89 -10.37
N GLU A 96 -12.97 13.67 -10.36
CA GLU A 96 -11.64 13.26 -9.88
C GLU A 96 -11.41 13.82 -8.47
N ILE A 97 -11.00 12.95 -7.54
CA ILE A 97 -10.65 13.33 -6.17
C ILE A 97 -9.19 12.92 -5.94
N LEU A 98 -8.31 13.90 -5.76
CA LEU A 98 -6.90 13.69 -5.47
C LEU A 98 -6.66 13.75 -3.96
N PHE A 99 -6.17 12.65 -3.37
CA PHE A 99 -5.78 12.61 -1.97
C PHE A 99 -4.34 13.13 -1.81
N ARG A 100 -4.15 14.07 -0.89
CA ARG A 100 -2.85 14.62 -0.53
C ARG A 100 -2.68 14.58 0.98
N ARG A 101 -1.47 14.26 1.43
CA ARG A 101 -1.09 14.37 2.83
C ARG A 101 0.31 14.97 2.93
N GLY A 102 0.54 15.76 3.98
CA GLY A 102 1.89 16.12 4.37
C GLY A 102 2.70 14.90 4.83
N ILE A 103 4.01 15.09 4.92
CA ILE A 103 4.90 14.08 5.47
C ILE A 103 4.53 13.86 6.93
N VAL A 104 4.15 12.63 7.29
CA VAL A 104 3.89 12.28 8.69
C VAL A 104 5.17 11.74 9.31
N THR A 105 5.96 12.66 9.86
CA THR A 105 7.14 12.37 10.66
C THR A 105 6.75 12.42 12.14
N GLN A 106 6.57 11.28 12.82
CA GLN A 106 6.26 11.33 14.26
C GLN A 106 6.90 10.20 15.06
N ALA A 107 7.83 10.58 15.93
CA ALA A 107 7.95 9.93 17.24
C ALA A 107 8.56 10.92 18.26
N GLY A 108 7.70 11.63 18.99
CA GLY A 108 8.10 12.35 20.21
C GLY A 108 7.75 13.83 20.24
N ASN A 109 6.69 14.12 21.00
CA ASN A 109 6.69 15.27 21.91
C ASN A 109 7.86 15.11 22.89
N ASP A 110 8.57 16.20 23.16
CA ASP A 110 9.54 16.39 24.25
C ASP A 110 10.58 15.29 24.50
N THR A 111 11.74 15.36 23.84
CA THR A 111 13.02 14.86 24.41
C THR A 111 14.23 15.41 23.66
N HIS A 112 15.26 15.83 24.41
CA HIS A 112 16.52 16.44 23.94
C HIS A 112 17.46 15.49 23.15
N GLN A 113 17.01 14.32 22.69
CA GLN A 113 17.85 13.40 21.92
C GLN A 113 17.64 13.56 20.42
N PRO A 114 18.71 13.47 19.60
CA PRO A 114 18.56 13.46 18.15
C PRO A 114 17.72 12.24 17.75
N GLN A 115 16.54 12.53 17.20
CA GLN A 115 15.60 11.51 16.82
C GLN A 115 16.10 10.77 15.58
N LYS A 116 16.15 9.43 15.66
CA LYS A 116 16.48 8.61 14.49
C LYS A 116 15.36 8.71 13.46
N GLN A 117 15.74 8.88 12.20
CA GLN A 117 14.82 8.98 11.07
C GLN A 117 15.15 7.94 10.01
N ILE A 118 14.12 7.28 9.50
CA ILE A 118 14.22 6.37 8.36
C ILE A 118 13.42 6.97 7.20
N LEU A 119 14.01 6.96 6.01
CA LEU A 119 13.33 7.28 4.77
C LEU A 119 12.98 5.96 4.06
N THR A 120 11.69 5.70 3.90
CA THR A 120 11.18 4.49 3.26
C THR A 120 10.63 4.82 1.88
N LEU A 121 10.96 3.98 0.89
CA LEU A 121 10.26 3.92 -0.39
C LEU A 121 9.51 2.60 -0.44
N GLN A 122 8.20 2.63 -0.32
CA GLN A 122 7.36 1.43 -0.35
C GLN A 122 6.15 1.71 -1.23
N GLY A 123 6.08 1.07 -2.39
CA GLY A 123 4.99 1.27 -3.34
C GLY A 123 3.68 0.65 -2.84
N ALA A 124 3.75 -0.51 -2.20
CA ALA A 124 2.59 -1.18 -1.62
C ALA A 124 2.16 -0.54 -0.29
N ALA A 125 0.91 -0.09 -0.18
CA ALA A 125 0.37 0.55 1.02
C ALA A 125 0.48 -0.33 2.27
N THR A 126 0.24 -1.64 2.11
CA THR A 126 0.34 -2.62 3.19
C THR A 126 1.77 -2.77 3.71
N GLN A 127 2.79 -2.73 2.85
CA GLN A 127 4.19 -2.78 3.30
C GLN A 127 4.58 -1.50 4.01
N GLY A 128 4.21 -0.35 3.46
CA GLY A 128 4.52 0.95 4.04
C GLY A 128 3.91 1.16 5.42
N ILE A 129 2.62 0.80 5.61
CA ILE A 129 1.98 0.90 6.93
C ILE A 129 2.62 -0.05 7.94
N ILE A 130 2.97 -1.29 7.57
CA ILE A 130 3.64 -2.22 8.50
C ILE A 130 4.96 -1.62 8.97
N TRP A 131 5.83 -1.18 8.05
CA TRP A 131 7.10 -0.58 8.41
C TRP A 131 6.94 0.68 9.23
N GLN A 132 6.05 1.59 8.79
CA GLN A 132 5.84 2.85 9.48
C GLN A 132 5.36 2.61 10.90
N GLU A 133 4.29 1.85 11.11
CA GLU A 133 3.74 1.63 12.46
C GLU A 133 4.74 0.94 13.39
N LEU A 134 5.52 -0.01 12.90
CA LEU A 134 6.57 -0.65 13.70
C LEU A 134 7.67 0.33 14.11
N PHE A 135 8.14 1.20 13.22
CA PHE A 135 9.16 2.19 13.56
C PHE A 135 8.63 3.30 14.48
N LEU A 136 7.44 3.85 14.20
CA LEU A 136 6.85 4.90 15.03
C LEU A 136 6.62 4.38 16.45
N SER A 137 6.18 3.13 16.62
CA SER A 137 6.01 2.53 17.95
C SER A 137 7.33 2.35 18.70
N HIS A 138 8.46 2.35 18.00
CA HIS A 138 9.82 2.28 18.57
C HIS A 138 10.51 3.65 18.67
N GLY A 139 9.76 4.74 18.59
CA GLY A 139 10.32 6.09 18.73
C GLY A 139 11.13 6.56 17.52
N ILE A 140 11.03 5.87 16.38
CA ILE A 140 11.78 6.17 15.17
C ILE A 140 10.89 6.96 14.21
N SER A 141 11.35 8.14 13.80
CA SER A 141 10.67 8.93 12.79
C SER A 141 10.73 8.25 11.43
N VAL A 142 9.64 8.30 10.69
CA VAL A 142 9.56 7.73 9.35
C VAL A 142 9.11 8.79 8.36
N ILE A 143 9.83 8.92 7.26
CA ILE A 143 9.35 9.57 6.05
C ILE A 143 9.00 8.43 5.08
N TRP A 144 7.73 8.31 4.71
CA TRP A 144 7.29 7.28 3.77
C TRP A 144 6.93 7.91 2.43
N GLU A 145 7.66 7.53 1.40
CA GLU A 145 7.39 7.87 0.00
C GLU A 145 6.96 6.63 -0.80
N THR A 146 6.20 6.87 -1.86
CA THR A 146 5.73 5.82 -2.79
C THR A 146 6.39 5.93 -4.16
N GLY A 147 7.08 7.04 -4.45
CA GLY A 147 7.74 7.34 -5.72
C GLY A 147 9.20 7.79 -5.58
N GLU A 148 10.01 7.49 -6.60
CA GLU A 148 11.45 7.85 -6.65
C GLU A 148 11.67 9.37 -6.64
N THR A 149 10.80 10.12 -7.33
CA THR A 149 10.95 11.58 -7.45
C THR A 149 10.88 12.25 -6.08
N GLU A 150 9.89 11.89 -5.28
CA GLU A 150 9.69 12.39 -3.91
C GLU A 150 10.84 11.95 -3.00
N LEU A 151 11.30 10.70 -3.12
CA LEU A 151 12.47 10.19 -2.39
C LEU A 151 13.71 11.08 -2.58
N LEU A 152 14.00 11.49 -3.81
CA LEU A 152 15.17 12.33 -4.14
C LEU A 152 15.10 13.74 -3.53
N HIS A 153 13.90 14.25 -3.23
CA HIS A 153 13.75 15.56 -2.58
C HIS A 153 14.35 15.58 -1.17
N HIS A 154 14.34 14.44 -0.49
CA HIS A 154 14.89 14.28 0.86
C HIS A 154 16.41 14.07 0.86
N LEU A 155 16.96 13.56 -0.25
CA LEU A 155 18.37 13.18 -0.40
C LEU A 155 19.17 14.25 -1.14
N ARG A 156 19.35 15.41 -0.51
CA ARG A 156 20.18 16.48 -1.05
C ARG A 156 21.49 16.57 -0.25
N PRO A 157 22.67 16.72 -0.89
CA PRO A 157 23.95 16.88 -0.17
C PRO A 157 23.97 18.06 0.81
N GLN A 158 23.14 19.09 0.55
CA GLN A 158 23.00 20.28 1.40
C GLN A 158 21.96 20.09 2.53
N ASN A 159 21.24 18.98 2.58
CA ASN A 159 20.28 18.72 3.64
C ASN A 159 21.02 18.40 4.95
N ALA A 160 20.90 19.27 5.95
CA ALA A 160 21.54 19.10 7.24
C ALA A 160 20.95 17.94 8.07
N ASN A 161 19.77 17.44 7.69
CA ASN A 161 19.06 16.39 8.41
C ASN A 161 18.80 15.19 7.49
N LEU A 162 19.87 14.49 7.14
CA LEU A 162 19.78 13.25 6.36
C LEU A 162 19.21 12.11 7.21
N PRO A 163 18.44 11.17 6.63
CA PRO A 163 17.96 10.00 7.34
C PRO A 163 19.13 9.10 7.77
N ASN A 164 18.93 8.33 8.83
CA ASN A 164 19.91 7.34 9.30
C ASN A 164 19.95 6.11 8.41
N LEU A 165 18.86 5.80 7.70
CA LEU A 165 18.71 4.61 6.88
C LEU A 165 17.69 4.83 5.76
N LEU A 166 17.98 4.24 4.60
CA LEU A 166 17.06 4.11 3.48
C LEU A 166 16.50 2.68 3.44
N LEU A 167 15.18 2.55 3.39
CA LEU A 167 14.49 1.27 3.23
C LEU A 167 13.73 1.28 1.91
N LEU A 168 14.24 0.55 0.92
CA LEU A 168 13.87 0.72 -0.47
C LEU A 168 13.22 -0.53 -1.04
N ASP A 169 11.99 -0.39 -1.52
CA ASP A 169 11.30 -1.42 -2.30
C ASP A 169 11.89 -1.52 -3.71
N THR A 170 12.47 -2.68 -4.02
CA THR A 170 13.12 -2.93 -5.30
C THR A 170 12.15 -2.83 -6.48
N GLU A 171 10.86 -3.10 -6.27
CA GLU A 171 9.86 -3.10 -7.35
C GLU A 171 9.54 -1.69 -7.84
N VAL A 172 9.67 -0.69 -6.96
CA VAL A 172 9.45 0.71 -7.33
C VAL A 172 10.54 1.20 -8.28
N PHE A 173 11.76 0.65 -8.18
CA PHE A 173 12.92 1.14 -8.91
C PHE A 173 13.10 0.60 -10.34
N GLN A 174 12.20 -0.24 -10.85
CA GLN A 174 12.31 -0.81 -12.21
C GLN A 174 13.76 -1.21 -12.57
N GLN A 175 14.35 -0.61 -13.62
CA GLN A 175 15.73 -0.88 -14.06
C GLN A 175 16.80 0.03 -13.43
N ARG A 176 16.40 0.98 -12.58
CA ARG A 176 17.25 2.09 -12.10
C ARG A 176 17.79 1.90 -10.68
N LEU A 177 17.45 0.81 -10.02
CA LEU A 177 17.86 0.54 -8.63
C LEU A 177 19.39 0.60 -8.45
N LEU A 178 20.14 -0.06 -9.33
CA LEU A 178 21.61 -0.10 -9.21
C LEU A 178 22.24 1.28 -9.44
N GLU A 179 21.73 2.04 -10.42
CA GLU A 179 22.15 3.41 -10.69
C GLU A 179 21.91 4.31 -9.46
N PHE A 180 20.72 4.19 -8.86
CA PHE A 180 20.37 4.92 -7.65
C PHE A 180 21.29 4.55 -6.48
N CYS A 181 21.51 3.27 -6.21
CA CYS A 181 22.38 2.81 -5.12
C CYS A 181 23.83 3.27 -5.33
N PHE A 182 24.33 3.23 -6.57
CA PHE A 182 25.66 3.75 -6.91
C PHE A 182 25.77 5.25 -6.64
N TRP A 183 24.81 6.03 -7.13
CA TRP A 183 24.74 7.47 -6.87
C TRP A 183 24.68 7.76 -5.36
N CYS A 184 23.82 7.04 -4.62
CA CYS A 184 23.67 7.22 -3.18
C CYS A 184 24.98 6.92 -2.43
N ARG A 185 25.73 5.89 -2.85
CA ARG A 185 27.03 5.57 -2.24
C ARG A 185 28.09 6.65 -2.51
N GLN A 186 28.07 7.24 -3.71
CA GLN A 186 28.97 8.35 -4.05
C GLN A 186 28.68 9.62 -3.25
N GLN A 187 27.40 9.98 -3.11
CA GLN A 187 26.99 11.21 -2.42
C GLN A 187 26.97 11.05 -0.89
N PHE A 188 26.61 9.86 -0.41
CA PHE A 188 26.42 9.57 1.01
C PHE A 188 27.14 8.26 1.40
N PRO A 189 28.48 8.25 1.50
CA PRO A 189 29.26 7.03 1.66
C PRO A 189 28.92 6.18 2.90
N ARG A 190 28.36 6.81 3.95
CA ARG A 190 27.98 6.15 5.21
C ARG A 190 26.49 5.81 5.31
N MET A 191 25.68 6.15 4.30
CA MET A 191 24.24 5.86 4.32
C MET A 191 24.01 4.35 4.38
N GLN A 192 23.18 3.93 5.34
CA GLN A 192 22.71 2.55 5.42
C GLN A 192 21.57 2.37 4.42
N ILE A 193 21.64 1.32 3.62
CA ILE A 193 20.62 1.02 2.59
C ILE A 193 20.15 -0.41 2.82
N VAL A 194 18.85 -0.57 3.00
CA VAL A 194 18.16 -1.85 3.10
C VAL A 194 17.22 -1.97 1.92
N LEU A 195 17.24 -3.13 1.27
CA LEU A 195 16.34 -3.42 0.16
C LEU A 195 15.23 -4.39 0.57
N THR A 196 14.01 -4.13 0.12
CA THR A 196 12.86 -5.04 0.27
C THR A 196 12.38 -5.55 -1.08
N TYR A 197 11.98 -6.82 -1.18
CA TYR A 197 11.55 -7.45 -2.44
C TYR A 197 10.38 -8.43 -2.21
N ARG A 198 9.40 -8.56 -3.11
CA ARG A 198 8.34 -9.58 -2.95
C ARG A 198 8.75 -10.95 -3.46
N GLU A 199 9.15 -11.01 -4.72
CA GLU A 199 9.70 -12.23 -5.29
C GLU A 199 11.20 -12.25 -5.04
N THR A 200 11.72 -13.37 -4.53
CA THR A 200 13.17 -13.56 -4.44
C THR A 200 13.72 -13.24 -5.82
N PRO A 201 14.58 -12.22 -5.96
CA PRO A 201 15.18 -11.98 -7.26
C PRO A 201 15.83 -13.30 -7.67
N HIS A 202 15.83 -13.62 -8.96
CA HIS A 202 16.77 -14.63 -9.44
C HIS A 202 18.16 -14.01 -9.27
N LEU A 203 18.66 -14.09 -8.04
CA LEU A 203 19.87 -13.46 -7.54
C LEU A 203 21.04 -14.16 -8.21
N SER A 204 21.34 -13.78 -9.45
CA SER A 204 22.56 -14.21 -10.09
C SER A 204 23.73 -13.84 -9.18
N LEU A 205 24.78 -14.67 -9.19
CA LEU A 205 26.01 -14.39 -8.42
C LEU A 205 26.58 -13.00 -8.75
N ASP A 206 26.36 -12.52 -9.97
CA ASP A 206 26.79 -11.20 -10.42
C ASP A 206 25.99 -10.07 -9.78
N TRP A 207 24.68 -10.22 -9.64
CA TRP A 207 23.85 -9.25 -8.92
C TRP A 207 24.26 -9.17 -7.46
N GLN A 208 24.48 -10.31 -6.80
CA GLN A 208 24.91 -10.34 -5.40
C GLN A 208 26.27 -9.63 -5.21
N LYS A 209 27.22 -9.87 -6.12
CA LYS A 209 28.52 -9.19 -6.12
C LYS A 209 28.39 -7.69 -6.36
N GLN A 210 27.59 -7.28 -7.34
CA GLN A 210 27.35 -5.87 -7.64
C GLN A 210 26.75 -5.15 -6.44
N VAL A 211 25.74 -5.74 -5.81
CA VAL A 211 25.10 -5.09 -4.67
C VAL A 211 25.99 -5.08 -3.42
N ALA A 212 26.75 -6.13 -3.17
CA ALA A 212 27.75 -6.14 -2.10
C ALA A 212 28.80 -5.02 -2.29
N ALA A 213 29.24 -4.78 -3.54
CA ALA A 213 30.16 -3.69 -3.86
C ALA A 213 29.56 -2.30 -3.63
N LEU A 214 28.23 -2.17 -3.64
CA LEU A 214 27.50 -0.91 -3.36
C LEU A 214 27.29 -0.67 -1.85
N GLY A 215 27.77 -1.56 -0.98
CA GLY A 215 27.68 -1.42 0.47
C GLY A 215 26.25 -1.50 1.02
N ILE A 216 25.36 -2.23 0.34
CA ILE A 216 24.00 -2.46 0.83
C ILE A 216 24.04 -3.32 2.09
N SER A 217 23.33 -2.88 3.12
CA SER A 217 23.44 -3.37 4.48
C SER A 217 22.72 -4.70 4.69
N CYS A 218 21.52 -4.84 4.10
CA CYS A 218 20.79 -6.11 4.06
C CYS A 218 19.68 -6.12 3.00
N PHE A 219 19.13 -7.32 2.76
CA PHE A 219 17.98 -7.54 1.90
C PHE A 219 16.93 -8.33 2.66
N LEU A 220 15.69 -7.88 2.60
CA LEU A 220 14.59 -8.46 3.36
C LEU A 220 13.44 -8.80 2.39
N PRO A 221 12.88 -10.02 2.44
CA PRO A 221 11.64 -10.26 1.73
C PRO A 221 10.54 -9.35 2.29
N ALA A 222 9.62 -8.94 1.41
CA ALA A 222 8.39 -8.25 1.79
C ALA A 222 7.59 -9.11 2.78
N PHE A 223 6.83 -8.45 3.64
CA PHE A 223 5.96 -9.17 4.57
C PHE A 223 4.80 -9.81 3.82
N ASP A 224 4.50 -11.06 4.15
CA ASP A 224 3.17 -11.57 3.87
C ASP A 224 2.20 -10.79 4.75
N HIS A 225 1.31 -10.03 4.12
CA HIS A 225 0.39 -9.14 4.83
C HIS A 225 -0.91 -9.85 5.20
N HIS A 226 -1.07 -11.11 4.78
CA HIS A 226 -2.16 -11.96 5.23
C HIS A 226 -1.69 -12.73 6.47
N HIS A 227 -2.41 -12.59 7.59
CA HIS A 227 -2.13 -13.28 8.84
C HIS A 227 -0.74 -12.96 9.44
N LEU A 228 -0.42 -11.68 9.63
CA LEU A 228 0.84 -11.22 10.24
C LEU A 228 1.15 -11.92 11.57
N SER A 229 0.12 -12.19 12.36
CA SER A 229 0.24 -12.88 13.66
C SER A 229 0.87 -14.27 13.56
N THR A 230 0.65 -14.99 12.45
CA THR A 230 1.22 -16.33 12.22
C THR A 230 2.72 -16.30 11.90
N GLN A 231 3.23 -15.14 11.48
CA GLN A 231 4.63 -14.95 11.08
C GLN A 231 5.41 -14.03 12.02
N THR A 232 4.93 -13.87 13.26
CA THR A 232 5.50 -12.95 14.27
C THR A 232 7.03 -13.04 14.37
N GLN A 233 7.59 -14.25 14.48
CA GLN A 233 9.04 -14.44 14.62
C GLN A 233 9.83 -14.02 13.37
N VAL A 234 9.28 -14.26 12.18
CA VAL A 234 9.89 -13.85 10.90
C VAL A 234 9.89 -12.33 10.78
N ILE A 235 8.74 -11.70 11.07
CA ILE A 235 8.58 -10.24 11.02
C ILE A 235 9.50 -9.59 12.05
N GLN A 236 9.56 -10.13 13.27
CA GLN A 236 10.44 -9.65 14.33
C GLN A 236 11.91 -9.73 13.93
N GLY A 237 12.33 -10.85 13.31
CA GLY A 237 13.70 -11.03 12.83
C GLY A 237 14.08 -9.97 11.78
N ARG A 238 13.21 -9.73 10.79
CA ARG A 238 13.41 -8.72 9.74
C ARG A 238 13.44 -7.30 10.31
N PHE A 239 12.51 -6.97 11.19
CA PHE A 239 12.44 -5.66 11.83
C PHE A 239 13.68 -5.41 12.72
N ASN A 240 14.07 -6.39 13.53
CA ASN A 240 15.25 -6.29 14.38
C ASN A 240 16.55 -6.14 13.57
N ALA A 241 16.65 -6.79 12.39
CA ALA A 241 17.79 -6.60 11.49
C ALA A 241 17.95 -5.13 11.06
N VAL A 242 16.84 -4.42 10.81
CA VAL A 242 16.88 -2.98 10.48
C VAL A 242 17.22 -2.13 11.70
N LEU A 243 16.65 -2.43 12.87
CA LEU A 243 16.93 -1.69 14.11
C LEU A 243 18.42 -1.73 14.48
N GLN A 244 19.08 -2.89 14.30
CA GLN A 244 20.50 -3.04 14.59
C GLN A 244 21.39 -2.11 13.74
N LEU A 245 21.03 -1.88 12.47
CA LEU A 245 21.78 -1.00 11.57
C LEU A 245 21.78 0.47 12.02
N ILE A 246 20.75 0.89 12.74
CA ILE A 246 20.65 2.23 13.31
C ILE A 246 20.95 2.24 14.82
N SER A 247 21.52 1.17 15.37
CA SER A 247 21.83 1.02 16.80
C SER A 247 20.62 1.24 17.72
N SER A 248 19.45 0.78 17.30
CA SER A 248 18.21 0.74 18.10
C SER A 248 17.95 -0.67 18.61
N SER A 249 17.19 -0.78 19.71
CA SER A 249 16.76 -2.06 20.28
C SER A 249 15.28 -2.31 20.01
N LEU A 250 14.95 -3.59 19.85
CA LEU A 250 13.57 -4.06 19.80
C LEU A 250 12.96 -4.02 21.21
N ASN A 251 11.77 -3.44 21.36
CA ASN A 251 10.93 -3.67 22.52
C ASN A 251 9.90 -4.76 22.17
N PRO A 252 10.00 -5.98 22.74
CA PRO A 252 9.09 -7.06 22.39
C PRO A 252 7.63 -6.74 22.66
N GLU A 253 7.31 -6.09 23.78
CA GLU A 253 5.91 -5.83 24.16
C GLU A 253 5.24 -4.84 23.19
N THR A 254 5.94 -3.75 22.89
CA THR A 254 5.47 -2.75 21.92
C THR A 254 5.34 -3.35 20.53
N PHE A 255 6.33 -4.13 20.10
CA PHE A 255 6.30 -4.85 18.82
C PHE A 255 5.07 -5.76 18.69
N HIS A 256 4.83 -6.63 19.66
CA HIS A 256 3.70 -7.57 19.61
C HIS A 256 2.34 -6.84 19.63
N THR A 257 2.23 -5.77 20.42
CA THR A 257 1.02 -4.94 20.46
C THR A 257 0.74 -4.29 19.10
N THR A 258 1.73 -3.62 18.52
CA THR A 258 1.60 -3.00 17.19
C THR A 258 1.27 -4.03 16.12
N LEU A 259 1.94 -5.20 16.13
CA LEU A 259 1.73 -6.24 15.14
C LEU A 259 0.31 -6.81 15.20
N LYS A 260 -0.25 -6.99 16.41
CA LYS A 260 -1.63 -7.44 16.59
C LYS A 260 -2.64 -6.43 16.02
N THR A 261 -2.43 -5.13 16.26
CA THR A 261 -3.30 -4.08 15.69
C THR A 261 -3.20 -4.04 14.16
N LEU A 262 -1.99 -4.18 13.61
CA LEU A 262 -1.77 -4.26 12.17
C LEU A 262 -2.49 -5.46 11.56
N ASP A 263 -2.36 -6.63 12.18
CA ASP A 263 -3.02 -7.86 11.71
C ASP A 263 -4.55 -7.70 11.68
N GLN A 264 -5.13 -7.10 12.73
CA GLN A 264 -6.57 -6.81 12.76
C GLN A 264 -6.99 -5.87 11.62
N LEU A 265 -6.25 -4.79 11.37
CA LEU A 265 -6.54 -3.87 10.29
C LEU A 265 -6.44 -4.56 8.92
N LEU A 266 -5.31 -5.20 8.62
CA LEU A 266 -5.06 -5.76 7.29
C LEU A 266 -5.99 -6.94 6.96
N ASN A 267 -6.41 -7.70 7.98
CA ASN A 267 -7.44 -8.72 7.81
C ASN A 267 -8.81 -8.09 7.49
N GLN A 268 -9.16 -6.92 8.05
CA GLN A 268 -10.39 -6.20 7.66
C GLN A 268 -10.35 -5.72 6.21
N LEU A 269 -9.20 -5.25 5.72
CA LEU A 269 -9.02 -4.84 4.33
C LEU A 269 -9.17 -6.03 3.35
N SER A 270 -8.77 -7.23 3.80
CA SER A 270 -8.86 -8.46 3.00
C SER A 270 -10.21 -9.19 3.12
N ALA A 271 -10.95 -8.98 4.21
CA ALA A 271 -12.14 -9.78 4.55
C ALA A 271 -13.42 -9.46 3.73
N VAL A 272 -13.41 -8.40 2.91
CA VAL A 272 -14.58 -8.01 2.09
C VAL A 272 -14.73 -8.88 0.82
N ASP A 273 -13.78 -9.78 0.55
CA ASP A 273 -13.89 -10.81 -0.51
C ASP A 273 -14.81 -11.99 -0.17
N LYS A 274 -15.44 -12.03 1.02
CA LYS A 274 -16.54 -12.98 1.23
C LYS A 274 -17.81 -12.37 0.65
N PRO A 275 -18.41 -12.91 -0.43
CA PRO A 275 -19.77 -12.55 -0.78
C PRO A 275 -20.62 -12.77 0.47
N ALA A 276 -21.44 -11.78 0.83
CA ALA A 276 -22.48 -11.97 1.83
C ALA A 276 -23.23 -13.25 1.41
N ALA A 277 -23.22 -14.26 2.29
CA ALA A 277 -24.01 -15.46 2.06
C ALA A 277 -25.44 -14.99 1.76
N ASP A 278 -25.95 -15.35 0.58
CA ASP A 278 -27.28 -15.00 0.15
C ASP A 278 -28.27 -15.44 1.26
N PRO A 279 -29.04 -14.54 1.87
CA PRO A 279 -30.01 -14.92 2.89
C PRO A 279 -31.13 -15.81 2.32
N ASN A 280 -31.22 -15.95 0.98
CA ASN A 280 -32.08 -16.89 0.29
C ASN A 280 -31.30 -17.67 -0.78
N PRO A 281 -30.71 -18.84 -0.47
CA PRO A 281 -30.14 -19.68 -1.50
C PRO A 281 -31.22 -20.01 -2.55
N PRO A 282 -30.89 -20.03 -3.86
CA PRO A 282 -31.85 -20.46 -4.87
C PRO A 282 -32.31 -21.88 -4.53
N SER A 283 -33.63 -22.07 -4.50
CA SER A 283 -34.26 -23.37 -4.33
C SER A 283 -33.60 -24.37 -5.27
N ALA A 284 -33.26 -25.56 -4.77
CA ALA A 284 -32.68 -26.62 -5.57
C ALA A 284 -33.54 -26.85 -6.84
N PRO A 285 -32.93 -27.02 -8.02
CA PRO A 285 -33.69 -27.25 -9.25
C PRO A 285 -34.47 -28.56 -9.16
N ASP A 286 -35.64 -28.56 -9.80
CA ASP A 286 -36.59 -29.67 -9.81
C ASP A 286 -35.92 -30.93 -10.41
N PRO A 287 -36.07 -32.14 -9.84
CA PRO A 287 -35.37 -33.35 -10.29
C PRO A 287 -35.63 -33.73 -11.76
N ASP A 288 -36.70 -33.20 -12.35
CA ASP A 288 -37.11 -33.48 -13.73
C ASP A 288 -36.34 -32.69 -14.81
N GLU A 289 -35.57 -31.64 -14.47
CA GLU A 289 -34.74 -30.91 -15.45
C GLU A 289 -33.41 -31.63 -15.78
N ILE A 290 -32.94 -32.53 -14.91
CA ILE A 290 -31.63 -33.19 -15.03
C ILE A 290 -31.61 -34.27 -16.13
N THR A 291 -32.77 -34.81 -16.50
CA THR A 291 -32.89 -35.91 -17.46
C THR A 291 -32.80 -35.49 -18.93
N SER A 292 -32.72 -34.19 -19.23
CA SER A 292 -32.70 -33.66 -20.61
C SER A 292 -31.31 -33.46 -21.22
N PHE A 293 -30.23 -33.50 -20.42
CA PHE A 293 -28.87 -33.16 -20.88
C PHE A 293 -27.99 -34.35 -21.31
N LEU A 294 -28.45 -35.61 -21.18
CA LEU A 294 -27.64 -36.82 -21.44
C LEU A 294 -27.92 -37.55 -22.77
N LYS A 295 -28.47 -36.87 -23.79
CA LYS A 295 -28.55 -37.45 -25.15
C LYS A 295 -28.08 -36.47 -26.21
N MET A 296 -26.81 -36.58 -26.62
CA MET A 296 -26.39 -36.30 -28.00
C MET A 296 -25.30 -37.30 -28.45
N PRO A 297 -25.28 -37.72 -29.73
CA PRO A 297 -24.44 -38.82 -30.22
C PRO A 297 -22.99 -38.40 -30.53
N SER A 298 -22.09 -39.35 -30.36
CA SER A 298 -20.66 -39.27 -30.68
C SER A 298 -20.40 -39.08 -32.18
N SER A 299 -19.67 -38.02 -32.55
CA SER A 299 -19.07 -37.88 -33.88
C SER A 299 -17.62 -38.40 -33.86
N PRO A 300 -17.16 -39.14 -34.88
CA PRO A 300 -15.78 -39.66 -34.91
C PRO A 300 -14.77 -38.61 -35.40
N PRO A 301 -13.46 -38.75 -35.07
CA PRO A 301 -12.43 -37.76 -35.34
C PRO A 301 -11.91 -37.80 -36.80
N PRO A 302 -11.31 -36.70 -37.31
CA PRO A 302 -10.87 -36.61 -38.71
C PRO A 302 -9.53 -37.33 -38.99
N GLN A 303 -9.44 -37.97 -40.15
CA GLN A 303 -8.24 -38.66 -40.65
C GLN A 303 -7.18 -37.69 -41.21
N ARG A 304 -5.91 -37.92 -40.83
CA ARG A 304 -4.70 -37.22 -41.31
C ARG A 304 -4.36 -37.66 -42.75
N ARG A 305 -4.36 -36.74 -43.73
CA ARG A 305 -3.82 -36.99 -45.08
C ARG A 305 -2.29 -36.81 -45.08
N GLN A 306 -1.57 -37.88 -45.40
CA GLN A 306 -0.15 -37.85 -45.78
C GLN A 306 -0.02 -37.30 -47.22
N LYS A 307 0.82 -36.30 -47.43
CA LYS A 307 1.30 -35.91 -48.76
C LYS A 307 2.57 -36.72 -49.06
N HIS A 308 2.53 -37.52 -50.12
CA HIS A 308 3.71 -38.06 -50.78
C HIS A 308 4.37 -36.94 -51.60
N ASN A 309 5.68 -36.77 -51.42
CA ASN A 309 6.55 -36.10 -52.40
C ASN A 309 7.01 -37.16 -53.41
N ASN A 310 6.80 -36.87 -54.69
CA ASN A 310 7.63 -37.31 -55.81
C ASN A 310 7.99 -36.04 -56.59
#